data_AF-A0A1S3AV17-F1
#
_entry.id   AF-A0A1S3AV17-F1
#
_cell.length_a   1.000
_cell.length_b   1.000
_cell.length_c   1.000
_cell.angle_alpha   90.00
_cell.angle_beta   90.00
_cell.angle_gamma   90.00
#
_symmetry.space_group_name_H-M   'P 1'
#
loop_
_entity.id
_entity.type
_entity.pdbx_description
1 polymer ?
#
loop_
_entity_poly.entity_id
_entity_poly.type
_entity_poly.pdbx_seq_one_letter_code
_entity_poly.pdbx_strand_id
1 'polypeptide(L)'
;MDRWNGILKVPLRSNSRKFYRVAVSLCLSPTSKTLTVPRANAIFFNGDRVEGTGNPVIEGLSNLQNIAEILVSKFGDSTNAWVVEASDFNGAFAIYQDFIPSLNRWGEPKSYTPNGFPASLSTVSLLGSCYNEVKKIVSRGKPGSQETTIPTLSGCTPETVILGFSKGGTVVNQLVTELGSKDLIAADENLPLSKQESGVECSKLDENQFIPTTEHSFLKSITEIHYVDVGLNTHGAYLTDPEVIKRISSSLIQESRGIRFVLHGTPRQWCDRRRVWIRDEKETMTSFLESEALRSGGNLQVYEKFYFADRPADMQMHFEIIEKLDVCR
;
A
#
# COMPACT_ATOMS: atom_id res chain seq x y z
N MET A 1 -7.41 -19.25 -9.00
CA MET A 1 -6.19 -19.14 -9.83
C MET A 1 -5.05 -19.86 -9.12
N ASP A 2 -4.06 -20.39 -9.85
CA ASP A 2 -2.83 -20.87 -9.19
C ASP A 2 -2.02 -19.70 -8.65
N ARG A 3 -1.24 -19.92 -7.59
CA ARG A 3 -0.48 -18.85 -6.94
C ARG A 3 0.91 -19.29 -6.51
N TRP A 4 1.85 -18.37 -6.60
CA TRP A 4 3.14 -18.49 -5.93
C TRP A 4 3.07 -17.78 -4.58
N ASN A 5 3.46 -18.46 -3.51
CA ASN A 5 3.46 -17.91 -2.16
C ASN A 5 4.86 -18.06 -1.55
N GLY A 6 5.32 -17.03 -0.85
CA GLY A 6 6.57 -17.11 -0.11
C GLY A 6 7.01 -15.80 0.51
N ILE A 7 7.94 -15.90 1.46
CA ILE A 7 8.59 -14.75 2.06
C ILE A 7 9.93 -14.52 1.38
N LEU A 8 10.10 -13.35 0.79
CA LEU A 8 11.34 -12.91 0.17
C LEU A 8 12.10 -11.99 1.11
N LYS A 9 13.43 -12.11 1.07
CA LYS A 9 14.36 -11.17 1.70
C LYS A 9 15.11 -10.44 0.61
N VAL A 10 14.69 -9.22 0.30
CA VAL A 10 15.23 -8.45 -0.83
C VAL A 10 15.83 -7.13 -0.37
N PRO A 11 16.93 -6.67 -0.99
CA PRO A 11 17.45 -5.34 -0.74
C PRO A 11 16.59 -4.30 -1.47
N LEU A 12 16.46 -3.10 -0.92
CA LEU A 12 15.74 -2.01 -1.60
C LEU A 12 16.51 -1.46 -2.80
N ARG A 13 17.84 -1.47 -2.72
CA ARG A 13 18.78 -1.06 -3.77
C ARG A 13 19.85 -2.14 -3.87
N SER A 14 20.39 -2.39 -5.06
CA SER A 14 21.32 -3.51 -5.33
C SER A 14 22.56 -3.56 -4.41
N ASN A 15 22.96 -2.43 -3.83
CA ASN A 15 24.11 -2.31 -2.91
C ASN A 15 23.72 -2.07 -1.44
N SER A 16 22.43 -2.20 -1.09
CA SER A 16 21.98 -1.98 0.29
C SER A 16 22.40 -3.14 1.19
N ARG A 17 22.88 -2.80 2.40
CA ARG A 17 23.09 -3.77 3.48
C ARG A 17 21.80 -4.11 4.23
N LYS A 18 20.76 -3.29 4.10
CA LYS A 18 19.45 -3.51 4.70
C LYS A 18 18.57 -4.30 3.75
N PHE A 19 17.85 -5.28 4.30
CA PHE A 19 16.94 -6.13 3.58
C PHE A 19 15.54 -5.99 4.14
N TYR A 20 14.57 -6.00 3.25
CA TYR A 20 13.15 -6.06 3.57
C TYR A 20 12.69 -7.50 3.53
N ARG A 21 11.85 -7.88 4.49
CA ARG A 21 11.07 -9.11 4.44
C ARG A 21 9.71 -8.77 3.84
N VAL A 22 9.39 -9.43 2.74
CA VAL A 22 8.12 -9.23 2.05
C VAL A 22 7.46 -10.60 1.88
N ALA A 23 6.31 -10.81 2.50
CA ALA A 23 5.48 -11.96 2.13
C ALA A 23 4.72 -11.60 0.86
N VAL A 24 4.74 -12.52 -0.10
CA VAL A 24 4.21 -12.28 -1.42
C VAL A 24 3.30 -13.44 -1.80
N SER A 25 2.13 -13.10 -2.32
CA SER A 25 1.22 -14.04 -2.97
C SER A 25 0.93 -13.53 -4.38
N LEU A 26 1.45 -14.21 -5.41
CA LEU A 26 1.38 -13.79 -6.81
C LEU A 26 0.53 -14.72 -7.66
N CYS A 27 -0.28 -14.15 -8.55
CA CYS A 27 -1.06 -14.88 -9.53
C CYS A 27 -0.15 -15.64 -10.51
N LEU A 28 -0.46 -16.92 -10.72
CA LEU A 28 0.12 -17.76 -11.76
C LEU A 28 -0.95 -18.12 -12.80
N SER A 29 -0.54 -18.14 -14.06
CA SER A 29 -1.35 -18.68 -15.16
C SER A 29 -1.60 -20.18 -14.93
N PRO A 30 -2.87 -20.66 -14.97
CA PRO A 30 -3.17 -22.07 -14.77
C PRO A 30 -2.50 -23.00 -15.78
N THR A 31 -2.32 -22.53 -17.01
CA THR A 31 -1.78 -23.31 -18.13
C THR A 31 -0.26 -23.30 -18.14
N SER A 32 0.34 -22.11 -18.11
CA SER A 32 1.79 -21.97 -18.21
C SER A 32 2.48 -22.02 -16.85
N LYS A 33 1.78 -21.93 -15.72
CA LYS A 33 2.38 -21.81 -14.37
C LYS A 33 3.42 -20.68 -14.27
N THR A 34 3.36 -19.69 -15.16
CA THR A 34 4.18 -18.48 -15.13
C THR A 34 3.41 -17.36 -14.43
N LEU A 35 4.11 -16.32 -13.98
CA LEU A 35 3.46 -15.12 -13.45
C LEU A 35 2.49 -14.54 -14.49
N THR A 36 1.32 -14.10 -14.03
CA THR A 36 0.27 -13.52 -14.87
C THR A 36 -0.17 -12.16 -14.32
N VAL A 37 -0.59 -11.26 -15.19
CA VAL A 37 -0.99 -9.89 -14.80
C VAL A 37 -2.20 -9.97 -13.87
N PRO A 38 -2.13 -9.39 -12.65
CA PRO A 38 -3.26 -9.40 -11.73
C PRO A 38 -4.31 -8.35 -12.13
N ARG A 39 -5.52 -8.44 -11.58
CA ARG A 39 -6.48 -7.34 -11.61
C ARG A 39 -6.02 -6.17 -10.75
N ALA A 40 -5.41 -6.48 -9.60
CA ALA A 40 -4.96 -5.49 -8.63
C ALA A 40 -3.75 -5.97 -7.83
N ASN A 41 -3.03 -5.02 -7.23
CA ASN A 41 -1.97 -5.24 -6.25
C ASN A 41 -2.42 -4.67 -4.90
N ALA A 42 -2.57 -5.52 -3.89
CA ALA A 42 -2.81 -5.13 -2.50
C ALA A 42 -1.48 -5.10 -1.75
N ILE A 43 -1.07 -3.91 -1.29
CA ILE A 43 0.20 -3.67 -0.61
C ILE A 43 -0.09 -3.28 0.83
N PHE A 44 0.37 -4.09 1.76
CA PHE A 44 0.16 -3.93 3.19
C PHE A 44 1.49 -3.63 3.87
N PHE A 45 1.61 -2.43 4.46
CA PHE A 45 2.73 -2.06 5.30
C PHE A 45 2.43 -2.47 6.74
N ASN A 46 3.26 -3.35 7.29
CA ASN A 46 3.06 -3.88 8.63
C ASN A 46 3.42 -2.87 9.73
N GLY A 47 3.05 -3.19 10.96
CA GLY A 47 3.22 -2.36 12.12
C GLY A 47 4.42 -2.71 13.00
N ASP A 48 4.31 -2.26 14.24
CA ASP A 48 5.18 -2.71 15.34
C ASP A 48 5.03 -4.21 15.56
N ARG A 49 6.12 -4.85 15.98
CA ARG A 49 6.12 -6.28 16.32
C ARG A 49 5.61 -6.50 17.72
N VAL A 50 4.76 -7.50 17.87
CA VAL A 50 4.33 -8.02 19.16
C VAL A 50 4.48 -9.53 19.10
N GLU A 51 5.57 -10.05 19.66
CA GLU A 51 5.94 -11.47 19.63
C GLU A 51 6.00 -12.05 21.04
N GLY A 52 5.83 -13.37 21.15
CA GLY A 52 5.99 -14.08 22.42
C GLY A 52 4.87 -13.80 23.43
N THR A 53 3.69 -13.43 22.94
CA THR A 53 2.52 -13.13 23.76
C THR A 53 1.82 -14.39 24.28
N GLY A 54 2.00 -15.51 23.57
CA GLY A 54 1.22 -16.73 23.79
C GLY A 54 -0.25 -16.61 23.34
N ASN A 55 -0.67 -15.46 22.79
CA ASN A 55 -2.00 -15.27 22.25
C ASN A 55 -2.03 -15.73 20.78
N PRO A 56 -2.77 -16.80 20.43
CA PRO A 56 -2.75 -17.37 19.08
C PRO A 56 -3.23 -16.40 17.99
N VAL A 57 -4.11 -15.44 18.33
CA VAL A 57 -4.58 -14.42 17.39
C VAL A 57 -3.47 -13.45 17.06
N ILE A 58 -2.72 -12.97 18.07
CA ILE A 58 -1.61 -12.03 17.86
C ILE A 58 -0.47 -12.72 17.10
N GLU A 59 -0.09 -13.94 17.50
CA GLU A 59 0.99 -14.68 16.82
C GLU A 59 0.61 -14.99 15.37
N GLY A 60 -0.65 -15.42 15.13
CA GLY A 60 -1.16 -15.69 13.80
C GLY A 60 -1.17 -14.45 12.91
N LEU A 61 -1.61 -13.31 13.45
CA LEU A 61 -1.71 -12.03 12.71
C LEU A 61 -0.42 -11.21 12.72
N SER A 62 0.64 -11.72 13.36
CA SER A 62 2.02 -11.25 13.19
C SER A 62 2.75 -11.99 12.07
N ASN A 63 2.21 -13.14 11.61
CA ASN A 63 2.79 -13.90 10.51
C ASN A 63 2.48 -13.24 9.16
N LEU A 64 3.53 -12.76 8.48
CA LEU A 64 3.41 -12.06 7.20
C LEU A 64 2.70 -12.88 6.11
N GLN A 65 2.93 -14.19 6.05
CA GLN A 65 2.31 -15.06 5.04
C GLN A 65 0.81 -15.25 5.31
N ASN A 66 0.42 -15.39 6.58
CA ASN A 66 -0.98 -15.43 6.96
C ASN A 66 -1.70 -14.12 6.59
N ILE A 67 -1.07 -12.96 6.83
CA ILE A 67 -1.62 -11.67 6.38
C ILE A 67 -1.80 -11.64 4.85
N ALA A 68 -0.82 -12.14 4.09
CA ALA A 68 -0.91 -12.18 2.63
C ALA A 68 -2.10 -13.04 2.15
N GLU A 69 -2.36 -14.18 2.82
CA GLU A 69 -3.51 -15.05 2.55
C GLU A 69 -4.84 -14.37 2.89
N ILE A 70 -4.90 -13.66 4.02
CA ILE A 70 -6.06 -12.84 4.38
C ILE A 70 -6.33 -11.80 3.30
N LEU A 71 -5.32 -11.06 2.83
CA LEU A 71 -5.49 -10.07 1.77
C LEU A 71 -6.04 -10.69 0.48
N VAL A 72 -5.53 -11.85 0.06
CA VAL A 72 -6.07 -12.55 -1.12
C VAL A 72 -7.51 -12.98 -0.90
N SER A 73 -7.87 -13.47 0.29
CA SER A 73 -9.26 -13.85 0.60
C SER A 73 -10.22 -12.66 0.54
N LYS A 74 -9.75 -11.46 0.93
CA LYS A 74 -10.54 -10.23 0.97
C LYS A 74 -10.66 -9.57 -0.40
N PHE A 75 -9.56 -9.45 -1.12
CA PHE A 75 -9.50 -8.79 -2.44
C PHE A 75 -9.64 -9.77 -3.61
N GLY A 76 -9.85 -11.05 -3.35
CA GLY A 76 -10.12 -12.09 -4.35
C GLY A 76 -8.88 -12.61 -5.11
N ASP A 77 -9.08 -13.76 -5.73
CA ASP A 77 -8.05 -14.58 -6.37
C ASP A 77 -7.26 -13.91 -7.50
N SER A 78 -7.78 -12.84 -8.09
CA SER A 78 -7.12 -12.07 -9.15
C SER A 78 -6.18 -10.98 -8.64
N THR A 79 -6.06 -10.82 -7.33
CA THR A 79 -5.23 -9.79 -6.69
C THR A 79 -3.90 -10.39 -6.25
N ASN A 80 -2.80 -9.68 -6.50
CA ASN A 80 -1.52 -9.98 -5.86
C ASN A 80 -1.48 -9.35 -4.47
N ALA A 81 -0.91 -10.05 -3.48
CA ALA A 81 -0.72 -9.52 -2.14
C ALA A 81 0.77 -9.35 -1.82
N TRP A 82 1.11 -8.20 -1.23
CA TRP A 82 2.46 -7.81 -0.84
C TRP A 82 2.42 -7.31 0.60
N VAL A 83 2.97 -8.07 1.55
CA VAL A 83 3.02 -7.69 2.96
C VAL A 83 4.45 -7.29 3.31
N VAL A 84 4.66 -5.99 3.48
CA VAL A 84 5.97 -5.36 3.68
C VAL A 84 6.23 -5.15 5.17
N GLU A 85 7.22 -5.86 5.70
CA GLU A 85 7.75 -5.60 7.03
C GLU A 85 8.84 -4.52 6.99
N ALA A 86 8.92 -3.68 8.01
CA ALA A 86 10.03 -2.74 8.16
C ALA A 86 11.39 -3.44 8.10
N SER A 87 12.40 -2.77 7.52
CA SER A 87 13.76 -3.32 7.44
C SER A 87 14.54 -3.21 8.75
N ASP A 88 14.06 -2.38 9.68
CA ASP A 88 14.75 -2.03 10.90
C ASP A 88 13.75 -1.83 12.05
N PHE A 89 14.20 -2.09 13.27
CA PHE A 89 13.38 -2.04 14.47
C PHE A 89 14.20 -1.53 15.65
N ASN A 90 13.58 -0.71 16.49
CA ASN A 90 14.10 -0.39 17.82
C ASN A 90 13.23 -1.08 18.87
N GLY A 91 13.66 -2.26 19.32
CA GLY A 91 12.81 -3.15 20.09
C GLY A 91 11.63 -3.64 19.23
N ALA A 92 10.41 -3.38 19.70
CA ALA A 92 9.17 -3.69 18.98
C ALA A 92 8.82 -2.65 17.89
N PHE A 93 9.42 -1.46 17.94
CA PHE A 93 8.98 -0.33 17.11
C PHE A 93 9.55 -0.41 15.70
N ALA A 94 8.67 -0.47 14.70
CA ALA A 94 9.06 -0.53 13.30
C ALA A 94 9.69 0.78 12.82
N ILE A 95 10.68 0.72 11.92
CA ILE A 95 11.35 1.91 11.39
C ILE A 95 11.37 1.85 9.85
N TYR A 96 10.59 2.72 9.21
CA TYR A 96 10.46 2.84 7.76
C TYR A 96 11.35 3.96 7.18
N GLN A 97 12.65 3.94 7.51
CA GLN A 97 13.58 5.03 7.19
C GLN A 97 13.76 5.28 5.69
N ASP A 98 13.67 4.25 4.85
CA ASP A 98 13.79 4.43 3.41
C ASP A 98 12.53 5.05 2.78
N PHE A 99 11.38 4.92 3.44
CA PHE A 99 10.11 5.46 2.97
C PHE A 99 9.86 6.87 3.51
N ILE A 100 10.33 7.15 4.73
CA ILE A 100 10.05 8.39 5.46
C ILE A 100 11.37 9.08 5.78
N PRO A 101 11.70 10.22 5.13
CA PRO A 101 13.01 10.85 5.26
C PRO A 101 13.35 11.35 6.67
N SER A 102 12.35 11.67 7.48
CA SER A 102 12.53 12.34 8.77
C SER A 102 11.85 11.59 9.90
N LEU A 103 12.60 10.69 10.54
CA LEU A 103 12.15 9.87 11.67
C LEU A 103 12.90 10.21 12.96
N ASN A 104 12.26 9.98 14.10
CA ASN A 104 12.94 9.87 15.39
C ASN A 104 13.51 8.44 15.60
N ARG A 105 14.17 8.20 16.73
CA ARG A 105 14.78 6.89 17.06
C ARG A 105 13.79 5.73 17.24
N TRP A 106 12.49 6.04 17.35
CA TRP A 106 11.40 5.07 17.53
C TRP A 106 10.59 4.86 16.25
N GLY A 107 11.07 5.41 15.11
CA GLY A 107 10.39 5.30 13.83
C GLY A 107 9.19 6.22 13.68
N GLU A 108 9.04 7.24 14.53
CA GLU A 108 7.93 8.19 14.41
C GLU A 108 8.32 9.37 13.50
N PRO A 109 7.43 9.78 12.58
CA PRO A 109 7.68 10.86 11.64
C PRO A 109 7.68 12.21 12.34
N LYS A 110 8.66 13.04 11.99
CA LYS A 110 8.64 14.48 12.36
C LYS A 110 7.80 15.30 11.39
N SER A 111 7.76 14.87 10.14
CA SER A 111 6.97 15.45 9.06
C SER A 111 6.87 14.46 7.90
N TYR A 112 5.86 14.67 7.05
CA TYR A 112 5.74 14.02 5.75
C TYR A 112 6.11 15.03 4.66
N THR A 113 6.84 14.59 3.62
CA THR A 113 7.31 15.49 2.55
C THR A 113 7.26 14.82 1.18
N PRO A 114 6.64 15.43 0.17
CA PRO A 114 6.53 14.81 -1.15
C PRO A 114 7.85 14.83 -1.94
N ASN A 115 8.85 15.60 -1.50
CA ASN A 115 10.06 15.88 -2.26
C ASN A 115 10.86 14.59 -2.53
N GLY A 116 11.04 14.27 -3.82
CA GLY A 116 11.78 13.09 -4.26
C GLY A 116 11.02 11.77 -4.11
N PHE A 117 9.72 11.81 -3.81
CA PHE A 117 8.83 10.64 -3.83
C PHE A 117 9.35 9.43 -3.03
N PRO A 118 9.83 9.61 -1.79
CA PRO A 118 10.59 8.59 -1.08
C PRO A 118 9.82 7.28 -0.84
N ALA A 119 8.53 7.34 -0.52
CA ALA A 119 7.74 6.14 -0.26
C ALA A 119 7.32 5.42 -1.53
N SER A 120 6.88 6.14 -2.57
CA SER A 120 6.51 5.52 -3.86
C SER A 120 7.72 4.96 -4.60
N LEU A 121 8.85 5.69 -4.63
CA LEU A 121 10.12 5.20 -5.20
C LEU A 121 10.60 3.94 -4.48
N SER A 122 10.56 3.93 -3.14
CA SER A 122 10.94 2.76 -2.34
C SER A 122 9.99 1.59 -2.58
N THR A 123 8.68 1.85 -2.67
CA THR A 123 7.69 0.80 -2.94
C THR A 123 7.94 0.15 -4.31
N VAL A 124 8.07 0.94 -5.37
CA VAL A 124 8.34 0.44 -6.73
C VAL A 124 9.64 -0.37 -6.77
N SER A 125 10.72 0.15 -6.17
CA SER A 125 12.01 -0.54 -6.11
C SER A 125 11.91 -1.88 -5.38
N LEU A 126 11.16 -1.93 -4.29
CA LEU A 126 10.95 -3.13 -3.48
C LEU A 126 10.12 -4.18 -4.23
N LEU A 127 9.01 -3.78 -4.83
CA LEU A 127 8.16 -4.66 -5.64
C LEU A 127 8.92 -5.21 -6.85
N GLY A 128 9.69 -4.37 -7.55
CA GLY A 128 10.54 -4.78 -8.67
C GLY A 128 11.60 -5.80 -8.26
N SER A 129 12.22 -5.60 -7.09
CA SER A 129 13.20 -6.54 -6.55
C SER A 129 12.55 -7.89 -6.20
N CYS A 130 11.38 -7.88 -5.57
CA CYS A 130 10.61 -9.09 -5.29
C CYS A 130 10.22 -9.83 -6.57
N TYR A 131 9.67 -9.10 -7.55
CA TYR A 131 9.26 -9.66 -8.83
C TYR A 131 10.43 -10.36 -9.55
N ASN A 132 11.60 -9.70 -9.60
CA ASN A 132 12.78 -10.27 -10.22
C ASN A 132 13.25 -11.56 -9.52
N GLU A 133 13.17 -11.64 -8.20
CA GLU A 133 13.48 -12.87 -7.46
C GLU A 133 12.46 -13.98 -7.74
N VAL A 134 11.16 -13.70 -7.70
CA VAL A 134 10.13 -14.72 -8.02
C VAL A 134 10.28 -15.20 -9.46
N LYS A 135 10.51 -14.30 -10.42
CA LYS A 135 10.71 -14.66 -11.82
C LYS A 135 11.88 -15.65 -11.97
N LYS A 136 13.01 -15.42 -11.27
CA LYS A 136 14.14 -16.37 -11.27
C LYS A 136 13.75 -17.72 -10.67
N ILE A 137 13.00 -17.74 -9.57
CA ILE A 137 12.57 -18.97 -8.89
C ILE A 137 11.65 -19.79 -9.80
N VAL A 138 10.63 -19.16 -10.38
CA VAL A 138 9.65 -19.81 -11.26
C VAL A 138 10.30 -20.34 -12.54
N SER A 139 11.23 -19.58 -13.14
CA SER A 139 11.94 -20.02 -14.34
C SER A 139 12.92 -21.17 -14.09
N ARG A 140 13.57 -21.23 -12.91
CA ARG A 140 14.49 -22.33 -12.56
C ARG A 140 13.79 -23.67 -12.37
N GLY A 141 12.48 -23.67 -12.08
CA GLY A 141 11.66 -24.88 -11.94
C GLY A 141 11.36 -25.59 -13.27
N LYS A 142 11.79 -25.05 -14.42
CA LYS A 142 11.52 -25.60 -15.75
C LYS A 142 12.79 -25.81 -16.57
N PRO A 143 13.26 -27.05 -16.77
CA PRO A 143 14.24 -27.34 -17.80
C PRO A 143 13.54 -27.28 -19.17
N GLY A 144 13.82 -26.25 -19.99
CA GLY A 144 13.62 -26.33 -21.44
C GLY A 144 12.41 -25.62 -22.08
N SER A 145 11.67 -24.74 -21.40
CA SER A 145 10.61 -23.95 -22.08
C SER A 145 11.14 -22.62 -22.62
N GLN A 146 11.19 -22.49 -23.95
CA GLN A 146 11.38 -21.21 -24.65
C GLN A 146 10.38 -20.16 -24.18
N GLU A 147 10.82 -18.90 -24.16
CA GLU A 147 10.01 -17.71 -23.87
C GLU A 147 8.75 -17.72 -24.74
N THR A 148 7.62 -18.11 -24.14
CA THR A 148 6.33 -18.11 -24.81
C THR A 148 5.64 -16.80 -24.46
N THR A 149 5.42 -15.98 -25.48
CA THR A 149 4.78 -14.67 -25.41
C THR A 149 3.45 -14.78 -24.67
N ILE A 150 3.28 -13.93 -23.67
CA ILE A 150 2.11 -13.92 -22.79
C ILE A 150 0.91 -13.41 -23.58
N PRO A 151 -0.28 -14.04 -23.48
CA PRO A 151 -1.49 -13.46 -24.04
C PRO A 151 -1.77 -12.14 -23.32
N THR A 152 -1.67 -11.05 -24.06
CA THR A 152 -1.91 -9.68 -23.59
C THR A 152 -3.40 -9.51 -23.30
N LEU A 153 -3.77 -9.45 -22.01
CA LEU A 153 -4.99 -8.76 -21.62
C LEU A 153 -4.77 -7.28 -21.92
N SER A 154 -5.59 -6.75 -22.81
CA SER A 154 -5.51 -5.39 -23.33
C SER A 154 -5.45 -4.33 -22.22
N GLY A 155 -4.35 -3.57 -22.20
CA GLY A 155 -4.33 -2.12 -21.95
C GLY A 155 -4.57 -1.56 -20.54
N CYS A 156 -4.88 -2.36 -19.52
CA CYS A 156 -5.20 -1.81 -18.19
C CYS A 156 -4.09 -2.11 -17.17
N THR A 157 -3.45 -1.05 -16.67
CA THR A 157 -2.53 -1.12 -15.53
C THR A 157 -3.29 -1.65 -14.31
N PRO A 158 -2.79 -2.68 -13.60
CA PRO A 158 -3.48 -3.20 -12.42
C PRO A 158 -3.74 -2.11 -11.38
N GLU A 159 -4.92 -2.15 -10.76
CA GLU A 159 -5.28 -1.24 -9.67
C GLU A 159 -4.35 -1.49 -8.48
N THR A 160 -4.02 -0.44 -7.72
CA THR A 160 -3.25 -0.56 -6.48
C THR A 160 -4.12 -0.22 -5.29
N VAL A 161 -4.09 -1.10 -4.29
CA VAL A 161 -4.72 -0.92 -2.98
C VAL A 161 -3.60 -0.84 -1.94
N ILE A 162 -3.58 0.25 -1.17
CA ILE A 162 -2.59 0.45 -0.11
C ILE A 162 -3.23 0.26 1.25
N LEU A 163 -2.60 -0.50 2.13
CA LEU A 163 -3.00 -0.69 3.51
C LEU A 163 -1.84 -0.38 4.44
N GLY A 164 -2.09 0.38 5.50
CA GLY A 164 -1.11 0.66 6.55
C GLY A 164 -1.63 0.23 7.89
N PHE A 165 -1.00 -0.78 8.48
CA PHE A 165 -1.38 -1.30 9.79
C PHE A 165 -0.51 -0.73 10.89
N SER A 166 -1.12 -0.24 11.98
CA SER A 166 -0.37 0.28 13.14
C SER A 166 0.66 1.33 12.68
N LYS A 167 1.97 1.10 12.87
CA LYS A 167 3.03 2.00 12.37
C LYS A 167 3.17 2.06 10.85
N GLY A 168 2.73 1.04 10.13
CA GLY A 168 2.70 1.04 8.66
C GLY A 168 1.83 2.15 8.08
N GLY A 169 0.87 2.69 8.86
CA GLY A 169 0.10 3.88 8.50
C GLY A 169 0.95 5.13 8.22
N THR A 170 2.17 5.21 8.77
CA THR A 170 3.10 6.31 8.48
C THR A 170 3.63 6.27 7.05
N VAL A 171 3.84 5.08 6.48
CA VAL A 171 4.18 4.93 5.06
C VAL A 171 3.01 5.36 4.20
N VAL A 172 1.78 5.04 4.62
CA VAL A 172 0.55 5.47 3.93
C VAL A 172 0.40 6.99 3.95
N ASN A 173 0.61 7.65 5.08
CA ASN A 173 0.60 9.11 5.15
C ASN A 173 1.63 9.75 4.22
N GLN A 174 2.81 9.17 4.13
CA GLN A 174 3.86 9.62 3.22
C GLN A 174 3.46 9.43 1.74
N LEU A 175 2.85 8.29 1.39
CA LEU A 175 2.27 8.06 0.05
C LEU A 175 1.14 9.02 -0.29
N VAL A 176 0.24 9.32 0.65
CA VAL A 176 -0.84 10.31 0.47
C VAL A 176 -0.24 11.70 0.27
N THR A 177 0.81 12.04 1.02
CA THR A 177 1.54 13.31 0.85
C THR A 177 2.15 13.43 -0.55
N GLU A 178 2.75 12.36 -1.05
CA GLU A 178 3.30 12.26 -2.41
C GLU A 178 2.22 12.32 -3.50
N LEU A 179 1.06 11.70 -3.26
CA LEU A 179 -0.08 11.76 -4.17
C LEU A 179 -0.60 13.19 -4.34
N GLY A 180 -0.51 14.02 -3.30
CA GLY A 180 -0.83 15.45 -3.37
C GLY A 180 0.34 16.34 -3.83
N SER A 181 1.41 15.80 -4.40
CA SER A 181 2.58 16.57 -4.85
C SER A 181 2.27 17.45 -6.06
N LYS A 182 2.76 18.69 -6.06
CA LYS A 182 2.67 19.58 -7.23
C LYS A 182 3.46 19.04 -8.41
N ASP A 183 4.58 18.35 -8.18
CA ASP A 183 5.41 17.80 -9.25
C ASP A 183 4.69 16.67 -9.99
N LEU A 184 3.90 15.88 -9.26
CA LEU A 184 3.02 14.86 -9.85
C LEU A 184 1.95 15.49 -10.72
N ILE A 185 1.29 16.55 -10.22
CA ILE A 185 0.21 17.26 -10.91
C ILE A 185 0.74 18.04 -12.13
N ALA A 186 1.88 18.70 -12.01
CA ALA A 186 2.48 19.49 -13.09
C ALA A 186 3.04 18.62 -14.23
N ALA A 187 3.45 17.38 -13.94
CA ALA A 187 3.83 16.42 -14.98
C ALA A 187 2.66 16.11 -15.93
N ASP A 188 1.41 16.23 -15.46
CA ASP A 188 0.21 16.01 -16.28
C ASP A 188 -0.16 17.21 -17.14
N GLU A 189 -0.02 18.42 -16.61
CA GLU A 189 -0.30 19.65 -17.38
C GLU A 189 0.66 19.83 -18.58
N ASN A 190 1.87 19.30 -18.48
CA ASN A 190 2.89 19.39 -19.54
C ASN A 190 2.80 18.26 -20.58
N LEU A 191 1.83 17.34 -20.47
CA LEU A 191 1.58 16.34 -21.51
C LEU A 191 0.76 16.99 -22.65
N PRO A 192 1.26 17.07 -23.90
CA PRO A 192 0.53 17.75 -24.97
C PRO A 192 -0.81 17.07 -25.27
N LEU A 193 -1.88 17.88 -25.36
CA LEU A 193 -3.26 17.53 -25.72
C LEU A 193 -3.44 16.94 -27.15
N SER A 194 -2.37 16.58 -27.87
CA SER A 194 -2.40 16.17 -29.29
C SER A 194 -2.17 14.68 -29.55
N LYS A 195 -2.52 13.78 -28.61
CA LYS A 195 -2.55 12.32 -28.87
C LYS A 195 -3.90 11.67 -28.57
N GLN A 196 -4.99 12.40 -28.78
CA GLN A 196 -6.26 11.79 -29.17
C GLN A 196 -6.37 11.82 -30.69
N GLU A 197 -5.76 10.84 -31.37
CA GLU A 197 -6.26 10.20 -32.59
C GLU A 197 -5.22 9.20 -33.12
N SER A 198 -5.73 8.01 -33.45
CA SER A 198 -5.18 6.97 -34.34
C SER A 198 -3.65 6.77 -34.39
N GLY A 199 -3.22 5.58 -33.91
CA GLY A 199 -2.05 4.91 -34.46
C GLY A 199 -0.70 5.57 -34.16
N VAL A 200 -0.36 5.72 -32.88
CA VAL A 200 1.05 5.85 -32.50
C VAL A 200 1.60 4.45 -32.34
N GLU A 201 2.51 4.06 -33.25
CA GLU A 201 3.32 2.85 -33.09
C GLU A 201 3.99 2.86 -31.72
N CYS A 202 3.44 2.02 -30.85
CA CYS A 202 3.91 1.76 -29.51
C CYS A 202 5.14 0.86 -29.60
N SER A 203 6.25 1.41 -30.10
CA SER A 203 7.50 0.67 -30.20
C SER A 203 8.13 0.55 -28.80
N LYS A 204 7.89 -0.62 -28.19
CA LYS A 204 8.52 -1.18 -26.98
C LYS A 204 8.01 -0.67 -25.62
N LEU A 205 6.69 -0.71 -25.38
CA LEU A 205 6.21 -0.87 -24.01
C LEU A 205 6.49 -2.32 -23.57
N ASP A 206 7.30 -2.49 -22.53
CA ASP A 206 7.65 -3.80 -21.96
C ASP A 206 6.38 -4.63 -21.72
N GLU A 207 6.32 -5.82 -22.31
CA GLU A 207 5.13 -6.69 -22.42
C GLU A 207 4.59 -7.25 -21.08
N ASN A 208 4.94 -6.70 -19.91
CA ASN A 208 4.60 -7.33 -18.62
C ASN A 208 4.36 -6.33 -17.46
N GLN A 209 3.32 -5.48 -17.55
CA GLN A 209 2.96 -4.53 -16.48
C GLN A 209 2.26 -5.22 -15.28
N PHE A 210 3.00 -6.09 -14.60
CA PHE A 210 2.58 -6.80 -13.39
C PHE A 210 2.52 -5.88 -12.16
N ILE A 211 3.41 -4.89 -12.13
CA ILE A 211 3.55 -3.83 -11.13
C ILE A 211 3.89 -2.51 -11.83
N PRO A 212 3.56 -1.36 -11.23
CA PRO A 212 4.06 -0.06 -11.70
C PRO A 212 5.59 0.00 -11.69
N THR A 213 6.19 0.63 -12.69
CA THR A 213 7.65 0.73 -12.87
C THR A 213 8.24 2.08 -12.49
N THR A 214 7.38 3.08 -12.28
CA THR A 214 7.76 4.43 -11.86
C THR A 214 6.90 4.89 -10.69
N GLU A 215 7.40 5.81 -9.89
CA GLU A 215 6.70 6.46 -8.78
C GLU A 215 5.39 7.13 -9.24
N HIS A 216 5.41 7.80 -10.39
CA HIS A 216 4.22 8.44 -10.97
C HIS A 216 3.16 7.41 -11.37
N SER A 217 3.54 6.36 -12.12
CA SER A 217 2.59 5.30 -12.52
C SER A 217 2.06 4.54 -11.31
N PHE A 218 2.88 4.37 -10.27
CA PHE A 218 2.48 3.79 -9.00
C PHE A 218 1.41 4.63 -8.32
N LEU A 219 1.66 5.91 -8.07
CA LEU A 219 0.72 6.80 -7.40
C LEU A 219 -0.62 6.91 -8.15
N LYS A 220 -0.58 6.96 -9.50
CA LYS A 220 -1.78 6.97 -10.34
C LYS A 220 -2.55 5.66 -10.38
N SER A 221 -1.90 4.54 -10.09
CA SER A 221 -2.59 3.25 -9.99
C SER A 221 -3.37 3.10 -8.67
N ILE A 222 -3.13 3.94 -7.66
CA ILE A 222 -3.79 3.82 -6.35
C ILE A 222 -5.27 4.16 -6.47
N THR A 223 -6.13 3.19 -6.17
CA THR A 223 -7.59 3.34 -6.16
C THR A 223 -8.18 3.28 -4.77
N GLU A 224 -7.47 2.67 -3.81
CA GLU A 224 -7.93 2.51 -2.43
C GLU A 224 -6.79 2.69 -1.43
N ILE A 225 -7.09 3.37 -0.33
CA ILE A 225 -6.17 3.65 0.77
C ILE A 225 -6.86 3.28 2.08
N HIS A 226 -6.31 2.27 2.76
CA HIS A 226 -6.82 1.75 4.02
C HIS A 226 -5.87 2.08 5.17
N TYR A 227 -6.36 2.85 6.13
CA TYR A 227 -5.72 3.02 7.42
C TYR A 227 -6.25 1.95 8.37
N VAL A 228 -5.40 1.01 8.79
CA VAL A 228 -5.80 -0.14 9.61
C VAL A 228 -5.27 0.00 11.02
N ASP A 229 -6.12 0.42 11.95
CA ASP A 229 -5.83 0.60 13.38
C ASP A 229 -4.49 1.31 13.62
N VAL A 230 -4.30 2.40 12.89
CA VAL A 230 -3.06 3.19 12.87
C VAL A 230 -2.87 3.89 14.20
N GLY A 231 -1.64 3.90 14.69
CA GLY A 231 -1.32 4.54 15.96
C GLY A 231 0.17 4.77 16.14
N LEU A 232 0.49 5.85 16.85
CA LEU A 232 1.83 6.27 17.23
C LEU A 232 1.86 6.66 18.71
N ASN A 233 3.06 6.83 19.28
CA ASN A 233 3.22 7.39 20.63
C ASN A 233 3.39 8.91 20.60
N THR A 234 3.50 9.50 19.41
CA THR A 234 3.47 10.94 19.15
C THR A 234 2.42 11.29 18.08
N HIS A 235 2.31 12.58 17.78
CA HIS A 235 1.54 13.10 16.65
C HIS A 235 2.00 12.55 15.30
N GLY A 236 1.12 12.64 14.31
CA GLY A 236 1.36 12.26 12.91
C GLY A 236 0.84 10.87 12.56
N ALA A 237 -0.10 10.30 13.32
CA ALA A 237 -0.74 9.02 13.01
C ALA A 237 -1.64 9.15 11.79
N TYR A 238 -2.30 10.30 11.61
CA TYR A 238 -3.09 10.64 10.43
C TYR A 238 -2.63 11.96 9.84
N LEU A 239 -2.89 12.15 8.54
CA LEU A 239 -2.49 13.37 7.85
C LEU A 239 -3.45 14.52 8.17
N THR A 240 -2.93 15.60 8.73
CA THR A 240 -3.72 16.80 9.10
C THR A 240 -3.40 18.03 8.26
N ASP A 241 -2.77 17.85 7.09
CA ASP A 241 -2.53 18.94 6.14
C ASP A 241 -3.68 19.03 5.12
N PRO A 242 -4.58 20.03 5.22
CA PRO A 242 -5.73 20.16 4.31
C PRO A 242 -5.30 20.45 2.87
N GLU A 243 -4.15 21.09 2.67
CA GLU A 243 -3.70 21.47 1.33
C GLU A 243 -3.25 20.25 0.51
N VAL A 244 -2.76 19.19 1.17
CA VAL A 244 -2.50 17.91 0.49
C VAL A 244 -3.80 17.31 -0.02
N ILE A 245 -4.82 17.19 0.83
CA ILE A 245 -6.10 16.57 0.47
C ILE A 245 -6.82 17.35 -0.63
N LYS A 246 -6.79 18.68 -0.55
CA LYS A 246 -7.34 19.57 -1.59
C LYS A 246 -6.65 19.41 -2.95
N ARG A 247 -5.32 19.23 -2.96
CA ARG A 247 -4.57 18.96 -4.20
C ARG A 247 -4.92 17.60 -4.79
N ILE A 248 -5.04 16.57 -3.95
CA ILE A 248 -5.50 15.23 -4.39
C ILE A 248 -6.88 15.33 -5.03
N SER A 249 -7.84 15.94 -4.33
CA SER A 249 -9.21 16.14 -4.82
C SER A 249 -9.24 16.84 -6.18
N SER A 250 -8.46 17.92 -6.33
CA SER A 250 -8.39 18.68 -7.58
C SER A 250 -7.82 17.85 -8.74
N SER A 251 -6.75 17.07 -8.51
CA SER A 251 -6.17 16.21 -9.56
C SER A 251 -7.12 15.07 -9.93
N LEU A 252 -7.84 14.47 -8.97
CA LEU A 252 -8.81 13.41 -9.26
C LEU A 252 -9.96 13.89 -10.16
N ILE A 253 -10.43 15.13 -9.97
CA ILE A 253 -11.44 15.74 -10.84
C ILE A 253 -10.87 15.93 -12.25
N GLN A 254 -9.66 16.49 -12.37
CA GLN A 254 -9.01 16.72 -13.66
C GLN A 254 -8.77 15.41 -14.42
N GLU A 255 -8.35 14.36 -13.72
CA GLU A 255 -8.06 13.04 -14.29
C GLU A 255 -9.31 12.18 -14.50
N SER A 256 -10.50 12.62 -14.04
CA SER A 256 -11.72 11.80 -13.98
C SER A 256 -11.49 10.44 -13.29
N ARG A 257 -10.64 10.43 -12.26
CA ARG A 257 -10.20 9.22 -11.53
C ARG A 257 -10.86 9.15 -10.16
N GLY A 258 -11.18 7.93 -9.72
CA GLY A 258 -11.75 7.66 -8.40
C GLY A 258 -10.71 7.18 -7.39
N ILE A 259 -10.78 7.64 -6.15
CA ILE A 259 -10.04 7.06 -5.02
C ILE A 259 -10.95 6.90 -3.80
N ARG A 260 -10.72 5.83 -3.03
CA ARG A 260 -11.39 5.58 -1.76
C ARG A 260 -10.40 5.67 -0.60
N PHE A 261 -10.78 6.40 0.44
CA PHE A 261 -10.14 6.38 1.74
C PHE A 261 -11.03 5.59 2.70
N VAL A 262 -10.44 4.59 3.37
CA VAL A 262 -11.14 3.79 4.38
C VAL A 262 -10.33 3.80 5.68
N LEU A 263 -10.93 4.32 6.74
CA LEU A 263 -10.34 4.40 8.06
C LEU A 263 -10.95 3.31 8.93
N HIS A 264 -10.13 2.33 9.29
CA HIS A 264 -10.48 1.21 10.13
C HIS A 264 -9.87 1.42 11.51
N GLY A 265 -10.65 1.31 12.57
CA GLY A 265 -10.13 1.46 13.92
C GLY A 265 -10.86 0.64 14.96
N THR A 266 -10.18 0.45 16.08
CA THR A 266 -10.67 -0.24 17.26
C THR A 266 -10.70 0.69 18.47
N PRO A 267 -11.41 0.34 19.56
CA PRO A 267 -11.30 1.05 20.83
C PRO A 267 -9.85 1.21 21.32
N ARG A 268 -8.96 0.28 20.99
CA ARG A 268 -7.55 0.31 21.40
C ARG A 268 -6.80 1.53 20.88
N GLN A 269 -7.12 2.02 19.68
CA GLN A 269 -6.51 3.23 19.12
C GLN A 269 -7.42 4.44 19.28
N TRP A 270 -8.68 4.37 18.83
CA TRP A 270 -9.57 5.54 18.74
C TRP A 270 -10.17 5.97 20.09
N CYS A 271 -10.15 5.10 21.11
CA CYS A 271 -10.62 5.44 22.46
C CYS A 271 -9.49 5.50 23.49
N ASP A 272 -8.23 5.52 23.06
CA ASP A 272 -7.08 5.58 23.97
C ASP A 272 -6.96 6.97 24.63
N ARG A 273 -7.34 7.04 25.91
CA ARG A 273 -7.30 8.28 26.70
C ARG A 273 -5.89 8.83 26.91
N ARG A 274 -4.84 8.03 26.72
CA ARG A 274 -3.44 8.48 26.82
C ARG A 274 -2.90 9.00 25.50
N ARG A 275 -3.57 8.68 24.39
CA ARG A 275 -3.16 9.01 23.02
C ARG A 275 -4.31 9.66 22.26
N VAL A 276 -4.96 10.64 22.91
CA VAL A 276 -6.15 11.33 22.37
C VAL A 276 -5.93 11.94 20.99
N TRP A 277 -4.69 12.36 20.70
CA TRP A 277 -4.31 12.90 19.41
C TRP A 277 -4.56 11.94 18.24
N ILE A 278 -4.53 10.62 18.44
CA ILE A 278 -4.80 9.65 17.37
C ILE A 278 -6.22 9.84 16.85
N ARG A 279 -7.19 9.92 17.76
CA ARG A 279 -8.59 10.20 17.40
C ARG A 279 -8.71 11.60 16.82
N ASP A 280 -8.13 12.61 17.47
CA ASP A 280 -8.30 13.99 17.03
C ASP A 280 -7.71 14.24 15.63
N GLU A 281 -6.56 13.63 15.31
CA GLU A 281 -5.96 13.64 13.96
C GLU A 281 -6.81 12.86 12.94
N LYS A 282 -7.37 11.71 13.35
CA LYS A 282 -8.31 10.92 12.53
C LYS A 282 -9.55 11.73 12.17
N GLU A 283 -10.20 12.36 13.15
CA GLU A 283 -11.38 13.22 12.89
C GLU A 283 -11.01 14.40 11.98
N THR A 284 -9.84 15.01 12.19
CA THR A 284 -9.36 16.12 11.37
C THR A 284 -9.17 15.68 9.92
N MET A 285 -8.47 14.57 9.69
CA MET A 285 -8.27 14.02 8.35
C MET A 285 -9.59 13.68 7.68
N THR A 286 -10.50 13.03 8.42
CA THR A 286 -11.83 12.63 7.91
C THR A 286 -12.64 13.85 7.48
N SER A 287 -12.71 14.90 8.31
CA SER A 287 -13.41 16.13 7.98
C SER A 287 -12.86 16.80 6.71
N PHE A 288 -11.54 16.82 6.52
CA PHE A 288 -10.94 17.33 5.28
C PHE A 288 -11.28 16.46 4.07
N LEU A 289 -11.21 15.13 4.21
CA LEU A 289 -11.56 14.20 3.14
C LEU A 289 -13.05 14.33 2.76
N GLU A 290 -13.96 14.40 3.73
CA GLU A 290 -15.41 14.54 3.48
C GLU A 290 -15.74 15.87 2.81
N SER A 291 -15.13 16.96 3.27
CA SER A 291 -15.29 18.28 2.64
C SER A 291 -14.87 18.26 1.16
N GLU A 292 -13.76 17.59 0.84
CA GLU A 292 -13.28 17.48 -0.53
C GLU A 292 -14.05 16.41 -1.33
N ALA A 293 -14.56 15.35 -0.70
CA ALA A 293 -15.43 14.36 -1.33
C ALA A 293 -16.67 15.00 -1.95
N LEU A 294 -17.34 15.89 -1.21
CA LEU A 294 -18.50 16.66 -1.68
C LEU A 294 -18.16 17.53 -2.91
N ARG A 295 -16.95 18.09 -2.96
CA ARG A 295 -16.49 18.93 -4.07
C ARG A 295 -16.07 18.12 -5.30
N SER A 296 -15.61 16.90 -5.07
CA SER A 296 -15.09 16.01 -6.11
C SER A 296 -16.15 15.32 -6.96
N GLY A 297 -17.44 15.47 -6.64
CA GLY A 297 -18.52 14.83 -7.40
C GLY A 297 -18.53 13.30 -7.32
N GLY A 298 -17.90 12.72 -6.29
CA GLY A 298 -17.80 11.27 -6.07
C GLY A 298 -16.47 10.63 -6.49
N ASN A 299 -15.55 11.42 -7.06
CA ASN A 299 -14.18 10.98 -7.37
C ASN A 299 -13.34 10.69 -6.12
N LEU A 300 -13.65 11.33 -4.99
CA LEU A 300 -13.08 11.01 -3.68
C LEU A 300 -14.20 10.49 -2.78
N GLN A 301 -13.97 9.32 -2.17
CA GLN A 301 -14.90 8.69 -1.25
C GLN A 301 -14.22 8.41 0.08
N VAL A 302 -14.97 8.50 1.17
CA VAL A 302 -14.46 8.34 2.54
C VAL A 302 -15.39 7.41 3.29
N TYR A 303 -14.79 6.45 4.00
CA TYR A 303 -15.51 5.49 4.81
C TYR A 303 -14.81 5.32 6.14
N GLU A 304 -15.60 5.24 7.21
CA GLU A 304 -15.12 4.87 8.54
C GLU A 304 -15.73 3.55 8.97
N LYS A 305 -14.89 2.68 9.55
CA LYS A 305 -15.32 1.40 10.11
C LYS A 305 -14.74 1.24 11.51
N PHE A 306 -15.62 1.26 12.51
CA PHE A 306 -15.27 1.07 13.91
C PHE A 306 -15.59 -0.38 14.34
N TYR A 307 -14.56 -1.12 14.71
CA TYR A 307 -14.65 -2.55 15.03
C TYR A 307 -14.61 -2.78 16.53
N PHE A 308 -15.27 -3.85 16.99
CA PHE A 308 -15.24 -4.31 18.39
C PHE A 308 -15.72 -3.26 19.40
N ALA A 309 -16.68 -2.41 19.01
CA ALA A 309 -17.22 -1.34 19.85
C ALA A 309 -17.86 -1.85 21.16
N ASP A 310 -18.26 -3.12 21.18
CA ASP A 310 -18.85 -3.84 22.30
C ASP A 310 -17.82 -4.44 23.28
N ARG A 311 -16.52 -4.38 22.96
CA ARG A 311 -15.45 -4.99 23.74
C ARG A 311 -14.54 -3.94 24.40
N PRO A 312 -14.01 -4.21 25.61
CA PRO A 312 -13.00 -3.36 26.22
C PRO A 312 -11.71 -3.39 25.41
N ALA A 313 -11.02 -2.25 25.32
CA ALA A 313 -9.76 -2.12 24.57
C ALA A 313 -8.68 -3.11 25.06
N ASP A 314 -8.16 -3.93 24.15
CA ASP A 314 -7.10 -4.89 24.42
C ASP A 314 -6.07 -4.93 23.27
N MET A 315 -4.98 -5.69 23.46
CA MET A 315 -3.97 -5.84 22.41
C MET A 315 -4.41 -6.80 21.31
N GLN A 316 -5.30 -7.75 21.60
CA GLN A 316 -5.74 -8.72 20.62
C GLN A 316 -6.53 -8.04 19.50
N MET A 317 -7.48 -7.15 19.84
CA MET A 317 -8.29 -6.44 18.86
C MET A 317 -7.46 -5.60 17.89
N HIS A 318 -6.31 -5.09 18.35
CA HIS A 318 -5.37 -4.35 17.51
C HIS A 318 -4.94 -5.21 16.33
N PHE A 319 -4.66 -6.49 16.55
CA PHE A 319 -4.29 -7.42 15.48
C PHE A 319 -5.51 -8.03 14.81
N GLU A 320 -6.53 -8.43 15.58
CA GLU A 320 -7.75 -9.12 15.12
C GLU A 320 -8.48 -8.33 14.02
N ILE A 321 -8.38 -7.00 14.02
CA ILE A 321 -8.90 -6.15 12.95
C ILE A 321 -8.36 -6.52 11.56
N ILE A 322 -7.15 -7.07 11.44
CA ILE A 322 -6.56 -7.49 10.16
C ILE A 322 -7.42 -8.59 9.51
N GLU A 323 -7.99 -9.47 10.31
CA GLU A 323 -8.89 -10.52 9.83
C GLU A 323 -10.33 -9.99 9.62
N LYS A 324 -10.78 -9.09 10.49
CA LYS A 324 -12.14 -8.54 10.45
C LYS A 324 -12.31 -7.40 9.47
N LEU A 325 -11.23 -6.84 8.91
CA LEU A 325 -11.31 -5.74 7.96
C LEU A 325 -12.25 -6.09 6.82
N ASP A 326 -13.20 -5.21 6.61
CA ASP A 326 -14.17 -5.31 5.55
C ASP A 326 -13.73 -4.38 4.42
N VAL A 327 -13.42 -4.97 3.28
CA VAL A 327 -12.97 -4.26 2.08
C VAL A 327 -14.19 -4.06 1.21
N CYS A 328 -14.62 -2.80 1.08
CA CYS A 328 -15.81 -2.47 0.31
C CYS A 328 -15.58 -2.85 -1.16
N ARG A 329 -16.44 -3.72 -1.69
CA ARG A 329 -16.64 -3.90 -3.12
C ARG A 329 -18.10 -3.72 -3.44
#